data_AF-A0A248JVD1-F1
#
_entry.id   AF-A0A248JVD1-F1
#
_cell.length_a   1.000
_cell.length_b   1.000
_cell.length_c   1.000
_cell.angle_alpha   90.00
_cell.angle_beta   90.00
_cell.angle_gamma   90.00
#
_symmetry.space_group_name_H-M   'P 1'
#
loop_
_entity.id
_entity.type
_entity.pdbx_description
1 polymer ?
#
loop_
_entity_poly.entity_id
_entity_poly.type
_entity_poly.pdbx_seq_one_letter_code
_entity_poly.pdbx_strand_id
1 'polypeptide(L)'
;MQTPPWLLSAVPALATLPDVPAGERFQYLLEHGSMKVGIYAPRGHDPQGPHVRDEIYVIISGTGTFVKNGERHPFQPHDLLFVEAGAEHRFEDFSDDFATWVLFWGPKGGEAA
;
A
#
# COMPACT_ATOMS: atom_id res chain seq x y z
N MET A 1 -27.79 1.99 8.74
CA MET A 1 -27.04 2.27 9.99
C MET A 1 -25.79 3.05 9.60
N GLN A 2 -25.37 4.04 10.39
CA GLN A 2 -24.16 4.80 10.09
C GLN A 2 -22.93 3.92 10.38
N THR A 3 -21.95 3.91 9.48
CA THR A 3 -20.70 3.17 9.69
C THR A 3 -19.92 3.85 10.82
N PRO A 4 -19.47 3.11 11.85
CA PRO A 4 -18.73 3.70 12.96
C PRO A 4 -17.32 4.13 12.51
N PRO A 5 -16.70 5.13 13.16
CA PRO A 5 -15.41 5.68 12.73
C PRO A 5 -14.23 4.70 12.89
N TRP A 6 -14.39 3.62 13.65
CA TRP A 6 -13.39 2.56 13.82
C TRP A 6 -13.53 1.42 12.78
N LEU A 7 -14.54 1.46 11.91
CA LEU A 7 -14.72 0.50 10.83
C LEU A 7 -14.33 1.14 9.49
N LEU A 8 -13.19 0.71 8.96
CA LEU A 8 -12.69 1.13 7.66
C LEU A 8 -12.96 0.02 6.65
N SER A 9 -13.18 0.38 5.39
CA SER A 9 -13.49 -0.60 4.34
C SER A 9 -12.85 -0.20 3.01
N ALA A 10 -12.24 -1.18 2.34
CA ALA A 10 -11.56 -0.97 1.08
C ALA A 10 -12.53 -0.55 -0.04
N VAL A 11 -13.72 -1.16 -0.11
CA VAL A 11 -14.70 -0.90 -1.18
C VAL A 11 -15.07 0.58 -1.31
N PRO A 12 -15.58 1.27 -0.27
CA PRO A 12 -15.88 2.69 -0.39
C PRO A 12 -14.61 3.54 -0.60
N ALA A 13 -13.47 3.13 -0.07
CA ALA A 13 -12.22 3.86 -0.25
C ALA A 13 -11.69 3.80 -1.69
N LEU A 14 -11.75 2.63 -2.33
CA LEU A 14 -11.37 2.44 -3.73
C LEU A 14 -12.24 3.28 -4.68
N ALA A 15 -13.52 3.44 -4.34
CA ALA A 15 -14.47 4.23 -5.13
C ALA A 15 -14.19 5.74 -5.10
N THR A 16 -13.44 6.24 -4.12
CA THR A 16 -13.11 7.67 -3.97
C THR A 16 -11.70 8.03 -4.44
N LEU A 17 -10.90 7.04 -4.83
CA LEU A 17 -9.54 7.30 -5.30
C LEU A 17 -9.57 8.19 -6.55
N PRO A 18 -8.64 9.15 -6.67
CA PRO A 18 -8.50 9.95 -7.88
C PRO A 18 -8.29 9.05 -9.11
N ASP A 19 -9.01 9.33 -10.19
CA ASP A 19 -8.79 8.70 -11.49
C ASP A 19 -8.07 9.69 -12.42
N VAL A 20 -6.82 10.00 -12.07
CA VAL A 20 -5.98 10.95 -12.80
C VAL A 20 -4.87 10.20 -13.53
N PRO A 21 -4.64 10.49 -14.83
CA PRO A 21 -3.49 9.93 -15.55
C PRO A 21 -2.19 10.33 -14.84
N ALA A 22 -1.35 9.34 -14.51
CA ALA A 22 -0.05 9.50 -13.86
C ALA A 22 -0.03 10.10 -12.44
N GLY A 23 -1.18 10.18 -11.75
CA GLY A 23 -1.22 10.53 -10.33
C GLY A 23 -1.22 9.31 -9.43
N GLU A 24 -0.67 9.47 -8.22
CA GLU A 24 -0.66 8.43 -7.20
C GLU A 24 -2.10 8.10 -6.77
N ARG A 25 -2.57 6.88 -7.06
CA ARG A 25 -3.89 6.39 -6.66
C ARG A 25 -3.84 5.92 -5.22
N PHE A 26 -3.81 6.89 -4.31
CA PHE A 26 -3.57 6.68 -2.89
C PHE A 26 -4.46 7.56 -2.01
N GLN A 27 -4.89 7.05 -0.85
CA GLN A 27 -5.46 7.89 0.20
C GLN A 27 -5.25 7.30 1.60
N TYR A 28 -4.97 8.14 2.59
CA TYR A 28 -5.03 7.77 4.01
C TYR A 28 -6.47 7.70 4.50
N LEU A 29 -6.75 6.70 5.33
CA LEU A 29 -8.05 6.44 5.94
C LEU A 29 -8.00 6.52 7.47
N LEU A 30 -6.83 6.28 8.07
CA LEU A 30 -6.62 6.36 9.50
C LEU A 30 -5.22 6.89 9.80
N GLU A 31 -5.15 7.78 10.78
CA GLU A 31 -3.90 8.19 11.41
C GLU A 31 -4.02 8.03 12.93
N HIS A 32 -3.02 7.43 13.56
CA HIS A 32 -2.97 7.29 15.01
C HIS A 32 -1.52 7.19 15.50
N GLY A 33 -1.04 8.21 16.20
CA GLY A 33 0.38 8.29 16.60
C GLY A 33 1.28 8.40 15.36
N SER A 34 2.27 7.51 15.25
CA SER A 34 3.11 7.40 14.05
C SER A 34 2.45 6.61 12.92
N MET A 35 1.41 5.82 13.23
CA MET A 35 0.76 4.93 12.29
C MET A 35 -0.12 5.71 11.32
N LYS A 36 -0.01 5.37 10.04
CA LYS A 36 -0.97 5.76 9.01
C LYS A 36 -1.41 4.52 8.23
N VAL A 37 -2.71 4.42 7.93
CA VAL A 37 -3.28 3.34 7.13
C VAL A 37 -4.00 3.96 5.95
N GLY A 38 -3.82 3.39 4.77
CA GLY A 38 -4.43 3.85 3.54
C GLY A 38 -4.73 2.74 2.55
N ILE A 39 -5.30 3.13 1.42
CA ILE A 39 -5.45 2.29 0.24
C ILE A 39 -4.52 2.82 -0.83
N TYR A 40 -3.76 1.91 -1.42
CA TYR A 40 -2.93 2.14 -2.59
C TYR A 40 -3.37 1.25 -3.74
N ALA A 41 -3.57 1.83 -4.93
CA ALA A 41 -4.05 1.10 -6.10
C ALA A 41 -3.51 1.74 -7.39
N PRO A 42 -2.20 1.73 -7.64
CA PRO A 42 -1.62 2.29 -8.85
C PRO A 42 -2.18 1.62 -10.11
N ARG A 43 -2.05 2.29 -11.26
CA ARG A 43 -2.49 1.75 -12.56
C ARG A 43 -1.35 1.87 -13.57
N GLY A 44 -0.97 0.74 -14.17
CA GLY A 44 0.08 0.64 -15.19
C GLY A 44 1.51 0.85 -14.69
N HIS A 45 1.75 1.81 -13.80
CA HIS A 45 3.05 2.07 -13.20
C HIS A 45 2.90 2.43 -11.72
N ASP A 46 3.83 1.93 -10.91
CA ASP A 46 4.00 2.26 -9.50
C ASP A 46 5.05 3.39 -9.35
N PRO A 47 4.63 4.63 -9.03
CA PRO A 47 5.54 5.75 -8.84
C PRO A 47 6.22 5.79 -7.47
N GLN A 48 6.02 4.80 -6.58
CA GLN A 48 6.58 4.83 -5.23
C GLN A 48 8.12 4.83 -5.22
N GLY A 49 8.65 5.41 -4.15
CA GLY A 49 10.07 5.36 -3.81
C GLY A 49 10.26 4.96 -2.35
N PRO A 50 11.51 4.79 -1.88
CA PRO A 50 11.77 4.35 -0.51
C PRO A 50 11.12 5.24 0.54
N HIS A 51 10.44 4.62 1.50
CA HIS A 51 9.79 5.31 2.60
C HIS A 51 10.65 5.32 3.87
N VAL A 52 10.54 6.37 4.69
CA VAL A 52 11.37 6.55 5.90
C VAL A 52 10.84 5.80 7.14
N ARG A 53 9.79 5.01 6.97
CA ARG A 53 9.07 4.25 8.00
C ARG A 53 8.87 2.83 7.50
N ASP A 54 8.65 1.91 8.43
CA ASP A 54 8.26 0.55 8.07
C ASP A 54 6.89 0.56 7.42
N GLU A 55 6.72 -0.37 6.50
CA GLU A 55 5.55 -0.48 5.65
C GLU A 55 5.06 -1.92 5.54
N ILE A 56 3.75 -2.11 5.64
CA ILE A 56 3.06 -3.37 5.36
C ILE A 56 2.05 -3.14 4.27
N TYR A 57 2.06 -4.05 3.30
CA TYR A 57 0.99 -4.18 2.32
C TYR A 57 0.16 -5.42 2.63
N VAL A 58 -1.16 -5.29 2.56
CA VAL A 58 -2.10 -6.43 2.58
C VAL A 58 -2.90 -6.40 1.29
N ILE A 59 -2.63 -7.36 0.40
CA ILE A 59 -3.15 -7.34 -0.97
C ILE A 59 -4.67 -7.61 -0.95
N ILE A 60 -5.43 -6.71 -1.56
CA ILE A 60 -6.88 -6.77 -1.66
C ILE A 60 -7.30 -7.50 -2.94
N SER A 61 -6.72 -7.09 -4.07
CA SER A 61 -7.07 -7.58 -5.41
C SER A 61 -5.89 -7.44 -6.36
N GLY A 62 -6.01 -8.10 -7.51
CA GLY A 62 -4.97 -8.18 -8.53
C GLY A 62 -3.82 -9.12 -8.19
N THR A 63 -2.93 -9.27 -9.17
CA THR A 63 -1.72 -10.09 -9.11
C THR A 63 -0.59 -9.36 -9.80
N GLY A 64 0.66 -9.71 -9.51
CA GLY A 64 1.82 -9.11 -10.16
C GLY A 64 3.13 -9.59 -9.53
N THR A 65 4.19 -8.80 -9.71
CA THR A 65 5.49 -9.04 -9.08
C THR A 65 5.81 -7.94 -8.08
N PHE A 66 6.14 -8.32 -6.85
CA PHE A 66 6.73 -7.40 -5.89
C PHE A 66 8.24 -7.50 -5.96
N VAL A 67 8.90 -6.35 -6.10
CA VAL A 67 10.36 -6.24 -6.13
C VAL A 67 10.82 -5.51 -4.89
N LYS A 68 11.73 -6.12 -4.12
CA LYS A 68 12.32 -5.51 -2.92
C LYS A 68 13.82 -5.78 -2.90
N ASN A 69 14.64 -4.73 -2.82
CA ASN A 69 16.10 -4.82 -2.83
C ASN A 69 16.66 -5.71 -3.95
N GLY A 70 16.03 -5.69 -5.13
CA GLY A 70 16.39 -6.51 -6.31
C GLY A 70 15.85 -7.95 -6.31
N GLU A 71 15.27 -8.42 -5.21
CA GLU A 71 14.58 -9.71 -5.15
C GLU A 71 13.15 -9.58 -5.71
N ARG A 72 12.71 -10.57 -6.49
CA ARG A 72 11.41 -10.56 -7.18
C ARG A 72 10.56 -11.73 -6.69
N HIS A 73 9.33 -11.45 -6.28
CA HIS A 73 8.36 -12.48 -5.89
C HIS A 73 6.97 -12.19 -6.46
N PRO A 74 6.25 -13.20 -6.98
CA PRO A 74 4.85 -13.01 -7.35
C PRO A 74 4.01 -12.72 -6.09
N PHE A 75 3.02 -11.83 -6.23
CA PHE A 75 2.02 -11.59 -5.19
C PHE A 75 0.61 -11.89 -5.73
N GLN A 76 -0.30 -12.18 -4.81
CA GLN A 76 -1.71 -12.41 -5.07
C GLN A 76 -2.59 -11.90 -3.92
N PRO A 77 -3.93 -11.89 -4.08
CA PRO A 77 -4.83 -11.46 -3.02
C PRO A 77 -4.62 -12.25 -1.72
N HIS A 78 -4.73 -11.55 -0.60
CA HIS A 78 -4.48 -12.05 0.76
C HIS A 78 -3.01 -12.25 1.15
N ASP A 79 -2.05 -11.99 0.27
CA ASP A 79 -0.65 -11.91 0.67
C ASP A 79 -0.40 -10.69 1.57
N LEU A 80 0.61 -10.81 2.44
CA LEU A 80 1.13 -9.73 3.26
C LEU A 80 2.60 -9.52 2.93
N LEU A 81 2.98 -8.29 2.60
CA LEU A 81 4.35 -7.90 2.28
C LEU A 81 4.86 -6.94 3.35
N PHE A 82 6.09 -7.15 3.80
CA PHE A 82 6.76 -6.27 4.75
C PHE A 82 7.96 -5.59 4.10
N VAL A 83 8.10 -4.28 4.35
CA VAL A 83 9.18 -3.44 3.86
C VAL A 83 9.73 -2.63 5.03
N GLU A 84 10.98 -2.88 5.39
CA GLU A 84 11.70 -2.06 6.35
C GLU A 84 11.96 -0.65 5.81
N ALA A 85 11.99 0.33 6.71
CA ALA A 85 12.29 1.71 6.36
C ALA A 85 13.56 1.84 5.49
N GLY A 86 13.45 2.57 4.39
CA GLY A 86 14.52 2.86 3.46
C GLY A 86 14.78 1.79 2.40
N ALA A 87 14.11 0.63 2.47
CA ALA A 87 14.25 -0.40 1.46
C ALA A 87 13.70 0.06 0.10
N GLU A 88 14.46 -0.20 -0.97
CA GLU A 88 13.95 0.00 -2.33
C GLU A 88 12.95 -1.08 -2.65
N HIS A 89 11.74 -0.68 -3.06
CA HIS A 89 10.69 -1.60 -3.44
C HIS A 89 9.76 -1.00 -4.50
N ARG A 90 8.99 -1.86 -5.16
CA ARG A 90 7.95 -1.49 -6.14
C ARG A 90 7.08 -2.69 -6.51
N PHE A 91 5.88 -2.40 -6.99
CA PHE A 91 5.04 -3.34 -7.72
C PHE A 91 5.30 -3.23 -9.23
N GLU A 92 5.48 -4.38 -9.89
CA GLU A 92 5.70 -4.49 -11.33
C GLU A 92 4.74 -5.51 -11.94
N ASP A 93 4.49 -5.37 -13.25
CA ASP A 93 3.70 -6.31 -14.06
C ASP A 93 2.34 -6.70 -13.43
N PHE A 94 1.70 -5.75 -12.75
CA PHE A 94 0.47 -6.00 -12.02
C PHE A 94 -0.79 -5.78 -12.87
N SER A 95 -1.86 -6.51 -12.55
CA SER A 95 -3.15 -6.40 -13.22
C SER A 95 -3.85 -5.06 -12.95
N ASP A 96 -4.74 -4.64 -13.86
CA ASP A 96 -5.44 -3.35 -13.80
C ASP A 96 -6.32 -3.16 -12.55
N ASP A 97 -6.69 -4.26 -11.90
CA ASP A 97 -7.49 -4.31 -10.67
C ASP A 97 -6.63 -4.35 -9.40
N PHE A 98 -5.31 -4.17 -9.49
CA PHE A 98 -4.43 -4.19 -8.33
C PHE A 98 -4.84 -3.14 -7.27
N ALA A 99 -4.98 -3.61 -6.04
CA ALA A 99 -5.20 -2.77 -4.87
C ALA A 99 -4.65 -3.43 -3.61
N THR A 100 -4.18 -2.61 -2.67
CA THR A 100 -3.65 -3.07 -1.39
C THR A 100 -4.01 -2.09 -0.28
N TRP A 101 -4.20 -2.63 0.93
CA TRP A 101 -4.01 -1.81 2.12
C TRP A 101 -2.53 -1.50 2.25
N VAL A 102 -2.21 -0.31 2.75
CA VAL A 102 -0.85 0.07 3.09
C VAL A 102 -0.83 0.68 4.49
N LEU A 103 0.11 0.23 5.31
CA LEU A 103 0.29 0.67 6.69
C LEU A 103 1.71 1.17 6.85
N PHE A 104 1.88 2.41 7.28
CA PHE A 104 3.17 2.97 7.66
C PHE A 104 3.22 3.15 9.17
N TRP A 105 4.31 2.77 9.85
CA TRP A 105 4.44 3.03 11.29
C TRP A 105 5.90 3.20 11.74
N GLY A 106 6.07 3.54 13.01
CA GLY A 106 7.37 3.67 13.66
C GLY A 106 8.07 5.03 13.48
N PRO A 107 9.25 5.20 14.11
CA PRO A 107 10.06 6.40 13.97
C PRO A 107 10.69 6.47 12.56
N LYS A 108 11.39 7.57 12.27
CA LYS A 108 12.22 7.63 11.06
C LYS A 108 13.34 6.59 11.16
N GLY A 109 13.45 5.72 10.17
CA GLY A 109 14.39 4.59 10.17
C GLY A 109 13.78 3.26 10.61
N GLY A 110 12.48 3.19 10.87
CA GLY A 110 11.78 1.94 11.18
C GLY A 110 11.85 1.55 12.66
N GLU A 111 11.11 0.50 13.02
CA GLU A 111 11.21 -0.11 14.35
C GLU A 111 12.49 -0.94 14.48
N ALA A 112 12.97 -1.10 15.72
CA ALA A 112 14.03 -2.06 15.99
C ALA A 112 13.46 -3.48 15.91
N ALA A 113 14.13 -4.36 15.17
CA ALA A 113 13.82 -5.79 15.12
C ALA A 113 14.19 -6.52 16.42
#